data_AF-A0AAU2I8Y2-F1
#
_entry.id   AF-A0AAU2I8Y2-F1
#
_cell.length_a   1.000
_cell.length_b   1.000
_cell.length_c   1.000
_cell.angle_alpha   90.00
_cell.angle_beta   90.00
_cell.angle_gamma   90.00
#
_symmetry.space_group_name_H-M   'P 1'
#
loop_
_entity.id
_entity.type
_entity.pdbx_description
1 polymer ?
#
loop_
_entity_poly.entity_id
_entity_poly.type
_entity_poly.pdbx_seq_one_letter_code
_entity_poly.pdbx_strand_id
1 'polypeptide(L)'
;MALGVLIAAAVVLTVVLTNFGGGGGGGGTAAGDELFLQSANSSGPDPYTGSSTRKGATATTPTALPSASGTGPSQNANIVRGVEGSAPGLYGGTRDVSSCDVEKQIRALGAEPDKNKAFASVLGLAPSGVPAYLRSLTPVQLRLDTRVTNHGFRDGAATAFQSVLQSGTAVLVNDRGEPRVRCSCGNPLLAPVPLRGPVKRQGKAWSAYKSSNVVVVSPAPQPVARFVMYDPETEGWFTRTAGTTGGSDRRTTPRTPPGASPSNASTAPSSGTPESSSSSPSSEASQPPSSEAPGESSAPPSNAESPAPEPPASQPAS
;
A
#
# COMPACT_ATOMS: atom_id res chain seq x y z
N MET A 1 59.21 -1.31 -33.98
CA MET A 1 57.99 -2.12 -34.20
C MET A 1 57.59 -2.72 -32.87
N ALA A 2 56.29 -2.86 -32.61
CA ALA A 2 55.78 -3.39 -31.35
C ALA A 2 55.74 -4.92 -31.36
N LEU A 3 55.85 -5.54 -30.18
CA LEU A 3 55.18 -6.80 -29.88
C LEU A 3 54.66 -6.74 -28.43
N GLY A 4 53.39 -7.08 -28.24
CA GLY A 4 52.62 -6.74 -27.05
C GLY A 4 52.75 -7.72 -25.89
N VAL A 5 52.49 -7.20 -24.70
CA VAL A 5 52.39 -7.96 -23.44
C VAL A 5 51.03 -8.66 -23.39
N LEU A 6 51.03 -9.99 -23.23
CA LEU A 6 49.84 -10.78 -22.89
C LEU A 6 49.92 -11.23 -21.43
N ILE A 7 49.36 -10.43 -20.51
CA ILE A 7 49.09 -10.87 -19.15
C ILE A 7 47.68 -11.44 -19.10
N ALA A 8 47.58 -12.77 -18.99
CA ALA A 8 46.32 -13.45 -18.77
C ALA A 8 45.86 -13.24 -17.31
N ALA A 9 44.90 -12.35 -17.08
CA ALA A 9 44.29 -12.16 -15.77
C ALA A 9 43.29 -13.28 -15.47
N ALA A 10 43.65 -14.21 -14.58
CA ALA A 10 42.76 -15.25 -14.10
C ALA A 10 41.72 -14.67 -13.10
N VAL A 11 40.50 -14.42 -13.58
CA VAL A 11 39.39 -14.00 -12.72
C VAL A 11 38.79 -15.22 -12.02
N VAL A 12 39.09 -15.39 -10.73
CA VAL A 12 38.47 -16.42 -9.89
C VAL A 12 37.09 -15.93 -9.44
N LEU A 13 36.05 -16.36 -10.15
CA LEU A 13 34.65 -16.08 -9.81
C LEU A 13 34.15 -17.07 -8.74
N THR A 14 34.23 -16.70 -7.46
CA THR A 14 33.64 -17.48 -6.36
C THR A 14 32.12 -17.31 -6.30
N VAL A 15 31.41 -18.16 -7.04
CA VAL A 15 29.94 -18.27 -6.92
C VAL A 15 29.58 -18.96 -5.59
N VAL A 16 29.19 -18.16 -4.60
CA VAL A 16 28.66 -18.66 -3.32
C VAL A 16 27.18 -19.04 -3.50
N LEU A 17 26.95 -20.29 -3.93
CA LEU A 17 25.64 -20.94 -3.88
C LEU A 17 25.36 -21.41 -2.45
N THR A 18 24.72 -20.56 -1.63
CA THR A 18 24.20 -20.94 -0.31
C THR A 18 22.95 -21.80 -0.44
N ASN A 19 23.16 -23.06 -0.81
CA ASN A 19 22.13 -24.10 -0.81
C ASN A 19 21.84 -24.52 0.65
N PHE A 20 21.00 -23.76 1.37
CA PHE A 20 20.63 -24.03 2.77
C PHE A 20 19.66 -25.22 2.90
N GLY A 21 20.19 -26.42 2.65
CA GLY A 21 19.56 -27.69 2.96
C GLY A 21 20.36 -28.48 4.00
N GLY A 22 19.87 -28.52 5.24
CA GLY A 22 20.21 -29.57 6.21
C GLY A 22 21.13 -29.20 7.39
N GLY A 23 20.54 -29.11 8.58
CA GLY A 23 21.11 -29.66 9.83
C GLY A 23 22.05 -28.79 10.67
N GLY A 24 21.62 -28.42 11.89
CA GLY A 24 22.57 -27.94 12.92
C GLY A 24 22.02 -27.03 14.03
N GLY A 25 21.24 -27.58 14.97
CA GLY A 25 21.16 -27.13 16.38
C GLY A 25 21.05 -25.63 16.71
N GLY A 26 19.82 -25.10 16.72
CA GLY A 26 19.50 -23.81 17.34
C GLY A 26 18.04 -23.77 17.76
N GLY A 27 17.76 -23.92 19.06
CA GLY A 27 16.42 -24.12 19.62
C GLY A 27 15.54 -22.86 19.63
N GLY A 28 15.12 -22.37 18.46
CA GLY A 28 14.01 -21.43 18.36
C GLY A 28 12.68 -22.14 18.54
N THR A 29 11.95 -21.83 19.62
CA THR A 29 10.57 -22.28 19.81
C THR A 29 9.73 -21.90 18.59
N ALA A 30 8.98 -22.86 18.04
CA ALA A 30 8.20 -22.65 16.84
C ALA A 30 7.19 -21.50 17.01
N ALA A 31 7.20 -20.53 16.10
CA ALA A 31 6.26 -19.40 16.06
C ALA A 31 4.82 -19.80 15.65
N GLY A 32 4.41 -21.05 15.95
CA GLY A 32 3.15 -21.65 15.52
C GLY A 32 2.09 -21.81 16.61
N ASP A 33 2.47 -21.68 17.89
CA ASP A 33 1.66 -22.11 19.04
C ASP A 33 1.13 -20.93 19.88
N GLU A 34 1.72 -19.74 19.78
CA GLU A 34 1.33 -18.56 20.56
C GLU A 34 0.73 -17.45 19.69
N LEU A 35 -0.33 -16.81 20.20
CA LEU A 35 -1.02 -15.69 19.55
C LEU A 35 -1.22 -14.53 20.54
N PHE A 36 -0.51 -13.43 20.31
CA PHE A 36 -0.56 -12.24 21.17
C PHE A 36 -1.76 -11.36 20.83
N LEU A 37 -2.56 -10.98 21.84
CA LEU A 37 -3.67 -10.04 21.70
C LEU A 37 -3.18 -8.64 22.06
N GLN A 38 -3.08 -7.75 21.08
CA GLN A 38 -2.48 -6.41 21.25
C GLN A 38 -3.54 -5.31 21.15
N SER A 39 -3.92 -4.75 22.30
CA SER A 39 -4.82 -3.59 22.38
C SER A 39 -4.28 -2.38 21.61
N ALA A 40 -5.18 -1.58 21.03
CA ALA A 40 -4.82 -0.46 20.14
C ALA A 40 -3.81 0.52 20.77
N ASN A 41 -4.02 0.87 22.05
CA ASN A 41 -3.22 1.85 22.77
C ASN A 41 -1.99 1.28 23.49
N SER A 42 -1.72 -0.03 23.38
CA SER A 42 -0.56 -0.67 24.01
C SER A 42 0.63 -0.75 23.06
N SER A 43 1.86 -0.48 23.53
CA SER A 43 3.08 -0.76 22.76
C SER A 43 3.27 -2.26 22.52
N GLY A 44 2.86 -3.13 23.46
CA GLY A 44 3.16 -4.57 23.40
C GLY A 44 4.63 -4.88 23.72
N PRO A 45 5.09 -6.12 23.44
CA PRO A 45 6.47 -6.54 23.70
C PRO A 45 7.46 -5.87 22.73
N ASP A 46 8.67 -5.67 23.22
CA ASP A 46 9.89 -5.34 22.46
C ASP A 46 9.70 -4.26 21.38
N PRO A 47 9.23 -3.04 21.73
CA PRO A 47 8.93 -1.99 20.76
C PRO A 47 10.21 -1.45 20.09
N TYR A 48 10.17 -1.30 18.77
CA TYR A 48 11.24 -0.59 18.03
C TYR A 48 11.35 0.87 18.50
N THR A 49 10.22 1.58 18.60
CA THR A 49 10.19 3.00 18.96
C THR A 49 9.06 3.30 19.95
N GLY A 50 9.12 4.49 20.56
CA GLY A 50 7.94 5.08 21.19
C GLY A 50 6.82 5.32 20.17
N SER A 51 5.57 5.44 20.65
CA SER A 51 4.39 5.60 19.80
C SER A 51 4.49 6.82 18.86
N SER A 52 4.28 6.57 17.57
CA SER A 52 4.04 7.56 16.52
C SER A 52 2.54 7.75 16.23
N THR A 53 1.64 7.12 16.99
CA THR A 53 0.18 7.33 16.86
C THR A 53 -0.19 8.78 17.17
N ARG A 54 -0.99 9.43 16.32
CA ARG A 54 -1.49 10.80 16.56
C ARG A 54 -2.77 10.79 17.40
N LYS A 55 -2.94 11.84 18.21
CA LYS A 55 -4.13 12.06 19.04
C LYS A 55 -5.32 12.36 18.13
N GLY A 56 -6.47 11.73 18.37
CA GLY A 56 -7.61 11.66 17.43
C GLY A 56 -7.83 10.27 16.82
N ALA A 57 -6.97 9.29 17.13
CA ALA A 57 -7.24 7.88 16.83
C ALA A 57 -8.33 7.30 17.77
N THR A 58 -9.58 7.69 17.56
CA THR A 58 -10.73 7.21 18.33
C THR A 58 -11.10 5.78 17.93
N ALA A 59 -11.19 4.88 18.91
CA ALA A 59 -11.41 3.45 18.70
C ALA A 59 -12.70 3.21 17.90
N THR A 60 -12.58 2.64 16.70
CA THR A 60 -13.71 2.52 15.78
C THR A 60 -14.63 1.35 16.15
N THR A 61 -15.93 1.63 16.28
CA THR A 61 -16.97 0.61 16.39
C THR A 61 -17.02 -0.22 15.10
N PRO A 62 -17.05 -1.57 15.15
CA PRO A 62 -17.11 -2.40 13.95
C PRO A 62 -18.45 -2.28 13.20
N THR A 63 -18.60 -1.26 12.34
CA THR A 63 -19.60 -1.29 11.27
C THR A 63 -19.19 -2.39 10.29
N ALA A 64 -20.12 -3.30 9.98
CA ALA A 64 -19.88 -4.39 9.04
C ALA A 64 -19.38 -3.85 7.69
N LEU A 65 -18.33 -4.45 7.13
CA LEU A 65 -18.02 -4.22 5.71
C LEU A 65 -19.17 -4.76 4.86
N PRO A 66 -19.50 -4.13 3.72
CA PRO A 66 -20.32 -4.78 2.69
C PRO A 66 -19.67 -6.12 2.35
N SER A 67 -20.49 -7.17 2.22
CA SER A 67 -20.01 -8.55 2.17
C SER A 67 -19.03 -8.79 1.02
N ALA A 68 -17.73 -8.83 1.32
CA ALA A 68 -16.76 -9.40 0.42
C ALA A 68 -17.08 -10.89 0.24
N SER A 69 -17.17 -11.34 -1.02
CA SER A 69 -17.58 -12.69 -1.43
C SER A 69 -16.56 -13.76 -1.03
N GLY A 70 -16.47 -14.05 0.27
CA GLY A 70 -15.77 -15.20 0.82
C GLY A 70 -16.77 -16.33 1.09
N THR A 71 -16.71 -17.40 0.29
CA THR A 71 -17.60 -18.55 0.39
C THR A 71 -17.34 -19.34 1.68
N GLY A 72 -18.35 -19.44 2.54
CA GLY A 72 -18.42 -20.44 3.62
C GLY A 72 -18.46 -19.88 5.06
N PRO A 73 -19.29 -20.45 5.95
CA PRO A 73 -19.20 -20.19 7.38
C PRO A 73 -17.95 -20.87 7.97
N SER A 74 -17.08 -20.08 8.61
CA SER A 74 -15.92 -20.62 9.32
C SER A 74 -16.34 -21.23 10.66
N GLN A 75 -16.56 -22.55 10.67
CA GLN A 75 -16.85 -23.32 11.89
C GLN A 75 -15.58 -23.64 12.71
N ASN A 76 -14.39 -23.26 12.22
CA ASN A 76 -13.11 -23.53 12.86
C ASN A 76 -12.44 -22.21 13.25
N ALA A 77 -12.17 -22.00 14.55
CA ALA A 77 -11.53 -20.78 15.07
C ALA A 77 -10.12 -20.47 14.50
N ASN A 78 -9.56 -21.39 13.71
CA ASN A 78 -8.28 -21.27 13.02
C ASN A 78 -8.40 -20.81 11.54
N ILE A 79 -9.61 -20.82 10.96
CA ILE A 79 -9.85 -20.32 9.60
C ILE A 79 -10.31 -18.86 9.70
N VAL A 80 -9.40 -17.96 9.39
CA VAL A 80 -9.56 -16.50 9.55
C VAL A 80 -10.06 -15.91 8.24
N ARG A 81 -11.04 -15.00 8.27
CA ARG A 81 -11.62 -14.41 7.05
C ARG A 81 -10.61 -13.50 6.37
N GLY A 82 -10.30 -13.79 5.10
CA GLY A 82 -9.55 -12.87 4.23
C GLY A 82 -10.41 -11.66 3.85
N VAL A 83 -9.83 -10.46 3.92
CA VAL A 83 -10.41 -9.22 3.37
C VAL A 83 -9.37 -8.56 2.48
N GLU A 84 -9.76 -8.12 1.29
CA GLU A 84 -8.86 -7.47 0.34
C GLU A 84 -8.42 -6.08 0.86
N GLY A 85 -7.14 -5.74 0.72
CA GLY A 85 -6.58 -4.46 1.17
C GLY A 85 -7.16 -3.21 0.50
N SER A 86 -7.82 -3.37 -0.65
CA SER A 86 -8.56 -2.31 -1.35
C SER A 86 -9.99 -2.09 -0.81
N ALA A 87 -10.51 -3.00 0.01
CA ALA A 87 -11.94 -3.09 0.32
C ALA A 87 -12.46 -1.80 0.99
N PRO A 88 -13.49 -1.14 0.42
CA PRO A 88 -14.06 0.07 1.01
C PRO A 88 -14.50 -0.13 2.45
N GLY A 89 -13.96 0.68 3.37
CA GLY A 89 -14.27 0.58 4.79
C GLY A 89 -13.55 -0.54 5.55
N LEU A 90 -12.54 -1.21 4.97
CA LEU A 90 -11.57 -1.99 5.76
C LEU A 90 -10.86 -1.08 6.77
N TYR A 91 -10.58 0.15 6.35
CA TYR A 91 -9.87 1.16 7.11
C TYR A 91 -10.76 2.32 7.53
N GLY A 92 -10.39 2.93 8.64
CA GLY A 92 -10.98 4.15 9.16
C GLY A 92 -9.92 5.17 9.56
N GLY A 93 -10.39 6.34 9.97
CA GLY A 93 -9.57 7.40 10.54
C GLY A 93 -10.29 8.73 10.50
N THR A 94 -9.74 9.76 11.15
CA THR A 94 -10.28 11.12 11.05
C THR A 94 -9.87 11.73 9.71
N ARG A 95 -10.83 12.32 8.99
CA ARG A 95 -10.58 12.99 7.71
C ARG A 95 -9.60 14.16 7.90
N ASP A 96 -8.73 14.37 6.91
CA ASP A 96 -7.74 15.44 6.87
C ASP A 96 -6.64 15.32 7.97
N VAL A 97 -6.68 14.25 8.79
CA VAL A 97 -5.75 13.97 9.90
C VAL A 97 -5.09 12.60 9.74
N SER A 98 -3.76 12.56 9.78
CA SER A 98 -3.00 11.30 9.80
C SER A 98 -3.21 10.55 11.13
N SER A 99 -3.41 9.23 11.08
CA SER A 99 -3.40 8.37 12.27
C SER A 99 -1.98 8.16 12.85
N CYS A 100 -0.94 8.33 12.03
CA CYS A 100 0.45 8.08 12.38
C CYS A 100 1.36 9.25 11.98
N ASP A 101 2.33 9.57 12.82
CA ASP A 101 3.38 10.55 12.53
C ASP A 101 4.57 9.86 11.88
N VAL A 102 4.53 9.77 10.54
CA VAL A 102 5.55 9.12 9.72
C VAL A 102 6.93 9.72 9.97
N GLU A 103 7.05 11.04 10.06
CA GLU A 103 8.34 11.71 10.27
C GLU A 103 8.89 11.48 11.67
N LYS A 104 8.04 11.35 12.71
CA LYS A 104 8.47 10.90 14.05
C LYS A 104 9.00 9.47 14.00
N GLN A 105 8.36 8.58 13.24
CA GLN A 105 8.82 7.20 13.07
C GLN A 105 10.20 7.16 12.39
N ILE A 106 10.38 7.94 11.33
CA ILE A 106 11.64 8.08 10.59
C ILE A 106 12.76 8.60 11.50
N ARG A 107 12.51 9.67 12.27
CA ARG A 107 13.50 10.20 13.22
C ARG A 107 13.86 9.19 14.31
N ALA A 108 12.88 8.47 14.85
CA ALA A 108 13.10 7.51 15.93
C ALA A 108 13.89 6.27 15.47
N LEU A 109 13.68 5.78 14.24
CA LEU A 109 14.52 4.72 13.67
C LEU A 109 15.89 5.26 13.23
N GLY A 110 15.95 6.45 12.64
CA GLY A 110 17.21 7.07 12.21
C GLY A 110 18.19 7.39 13.36
N ALA A 111 17.68 7.59 14.58
CA ALA A 111 18.48 7.77 15.80
C ALA A 111 19.07 6.45 16.35
N GLU A 112 18.62 5.30 15.85
CA GLU A 112 18.89 3.97 16.43
C GLU A 112 19.33 2.99 15.31
N PRO A 113 20.62 3.03 14.88
CA PRO A 113 21.08 2.34 13.67
C PRO A 113 20.80 0.83 13.64
N ASP A 114 20.97 0.13 14.76
CA ASP A 114 20.72 -1.32 14.84
C ASP A 114 19.23 -1.65 14.70
N LYS A 115 18.35 -0.82 15.29
CA LYS A 115 16.91 -0.93 15.11
C LYS A 115 16.52 -0.61 13.67
N ASN A 116 17.10 0.41 13.05
CA ASN A 116 16.85 0.70 11.64
C ASN A 116 17.29 -0.46 10.72
N LYS A 117 18.43 -1.09 11.01
CA LYS A 117 18.93 -2.27 10.29
C LYS A 117 18.01 -3.48 10.45
N ALA A 118 17.56 -3.78 11.67
CA ALA A 118 16.63 -4.87 11.94
C ALA A 118 15.21 -4.59 11.39
N PHE A 119 14.78 -3.32 11.36
CA PHE A 119 13.51 -2.91 10.74
C PHE A 119 13.57 -3.13 9.22
N ALA A 120 14.68 -2.71 8.60
CA ALA A 120 14.92 -2.85 7.18
C ALA A 120 14.98 -4.33 6.75
N SER A 121 15.66 -5.19 7.52
CA SER A 121 15.80 -6.61 7.18
C SER A 121 14.47 -7.37 7.17
N VAL A 122 13.56 -7.10 8.11
CA VAL A 122 12.19 -7.68 8.12
C VAL A 122 11.42 -7.36 6.84
N LEU A 123 11.64 -6.16 6.28
CA LEU A 123 10.89 -5.66 5.13
C LEU A 123 11.64 -5.84 3.78
N GLY A 124 12.83 -6.45 3.79
CA GLY A 124 13.65 -6.64 2.58
C GLY A 124 14.26 -5.35 2.03
N LEU A 125 14.51 -4.35 2.89
CA LEU A 125 14.98 -3.03 2.52
C LEU A 125 16.48 -2.83 2.85
N ALA A 126 17.13 -1.93 2.13
CA ALA A 126 18.37 -1.32 2.61
C ALA A 126 18.05 -0.34 3.77
N PRO A 127 18.89 -0.23 4.82
CA PRO A 127 18.65 0.69 5.93
C PRO A 127 18.47 2.16 5.53
N SER A 128 19.16 2.60 4.46
CA SER A 128 19.03 3.92 3.86
C SER A 128 17.69 4.15 3.13
N GLY A 129 17.00 3.07 2.73
CA GLY A 129 15.69 3.13 2.06
C GLY A 129 14.49 3.28 3.01
N VAL A 130 14.68 3.03 4.30
CA VAL A 130 13.60 3.07 5.32
C VAL A 130 12.85 4.42 5.34
N PRO A 131 13.49 5.60 5.26
CA PRO A 131 12.77 6.88 5.23
C PRO A 131 11.88 7.05 3.99
N ALA A 132 12.33 6.60 2.82
CA ALA A 132 11.54 6.68 1.59
C ALA A 132 10.37 5.69 1.62
N TYR A 133 10.61 4.46 2.11
CA TYR A 133 9.57 3.46 2.30
C TYR A 133 8.49 3.93 3.27
N LEU A 134 8.85 4.45 4.44
CA LEU A 134 7.87 4.92 5.43
C LEU A 134 6.99 6.06 4.90
N ARG A 135 7.50 6.89 3.98
CA ARG A 135 6.74 7.96 3.30
C ARG A 135 5.83 7.47 2.17
N SER A 136 6.06 6.29 1.60
CA SER A 136 5.14 5.71 0.60
C SER A 136 3.95 4.98 1.23
N LEU A 137 4.02 4.65 2.53
CA LEU A 137 2.93 4.01 3.24
C LEU A 137 1.81 4.99 3.61
N THR A 138 0.59 4.48 3.65
CA THR A 138 -0.62 5.27 3.98
C THR A 138 -0.98 5.11 5.45
N PRO A 139 -1.09 6.19 6.24
CA PRO A 139 -1.57 6.12 7.63
C PRO A 139 -3.08 5.87 7.70
N VAL A 140 -3.47 4.77 8.33
CA VAL A 140 -4.87 4.35 8.54
C VAL A 140 -5.10 3.86 9.97
N GLN A 141 -6.36 3.59 10.33
CA GLN A 141 -6.75 2.85 11.55
C GLN A 141 -7.51 1.58 11.16
N LEU A 142 -7.23 0.48 11.85
CA LEU A 142 -7.93 -0.79 11.64
C LEU A 142 -9.40 -0.69 12.11
N ARG A 143 -10.37 -1.07 11.27
CA ARG A 143 -11.77 -1.19 11.71
C ARG A 143 -12.15 -2.57 12.25
N LEU A 144 -11.30 -3.56 12.02
CA LEU A 144 -11.49 -4.94 12.44
C LEU A 144 -10.25 -5.44 13.20
N ASP A 145 -10.48 -6.39 14.11
CA ASP A 145 -9.40 -7.13 14.76
C ASP A 145 -8.62 -7.89 13.69
N THR A 146 -7.33 -7.61 13.52
CA THR A 146 -6.55 -8.04 12.34
C THR A 146 -5.34 -8.87 12.74
N ARG A 147 -5.15 -10.03 12.09
CA ARG A 147 -3.95 -10.86 12.26
C ARG A 147 -2.77 -10.35 11.44
N VAL A 148 -1.60 -10.38 12.07
CA VAL A 148 -0.30 -10.03 11.48
C VAL A 148 0.80 -10.93 12.05
N THR A 149 1.93 -11.02 11.34
CA THR A 149 3.22 -11.32 11.96
C THR A 149 3.82 -9.99 12.41
N ASN A 150 3.96 -9.79 13.72
CA ASN A 150 4.59 -8.61 14.30
C ASN A 150 6.04 -8.96 14.67
N HIS A 151 6.94 -7.99 14.64
CA HIS A 151 8.36 -8.19 14.94
C HIS A 151 8.78 -7.26 16.06
N GLY A 152 9.20 -7.81 17.18
CA GLY A 152 9.85 -7.05 18.24
C GLY A 152 11.31 -6.76 17.91
N PHE A 153 11.96 -5.90 18.69
CA PHE A 153 13.42 -5.74 18.67
C PHE A 153 14.00 -6.16 20.03
N ARG A 154 14.74 -7.27 20.05
CA ARG A 154 15.38 -7.81 21.25
C ARG A 154 16.74 -8.38 20.88
N ASP A 155 17.71 -8.27 21.79
CA ASP A 155 19.05 -8.88 21.63
C ASP A 155 19.78 -8.48 20.33
N GLY A 156 19.52 -7.25 19.83
CA GLY A 156 20.09 -6.73 18.58
C GLY A 156 19.38 -7.18 17.28
N ALA A 157 18.30 -7.96 17.39
CA ALA A 157 17.64 -8.61 16.25
C ALA A 157 16.12 -8.43 16.24
N ALA A 158 15.51 -8.70 15.09
CA ALA A 158 14.06 -8.74 14.93
C ALA A 158 13.49 -10.08 15.45
N THR A 159 12.47 -10.05 16.31
CA THR A 159 11.83 -11.23 16.91
C THR A 159 10.39 -11.39 16.41
N ALA A 160 10.15 -12.34 15.50
CA ALA A 160 8.82 -12.56 14.91
C ALA A 160 7.86 -13.27 15.87
N PHE A 161 6.63 -12.77 15.99
CA PHE A 161 5.53 -13.40 16.74
C PHE A 161 4.17 -13.18 16.05
N GLN A 162 3.23 -14.11 16.26
CA GLN A 162 1.88 -13.97 15.73
C GLN A 162 1.03 -13.08 16.64
N SER A 163 0.28 -12.15 16.04
CA SER A 163 -0.49 -11.16 16.77
C SER A 163 -1.89 -10.95 16.17
N VAL A 164 -2.86 -10.62 17.03
CA VAL A 164 -4.10 -9.94 16.67
C VAL A 164 -4.01 -8.49 17.16
N LEU A 165 -4.06 -7.55 16.24
CA LEU A 165 -4.18 -6.13 16.52
C LEU A 165 -5.66 -5.78 16.71
N GLN A 166 -6.01 -5.13 17.81
CA GLN A 166 -7.37 -4.64 18.06
C GLN A 166 -7.82 -3.61 17.01
N SER A 167 -9.12 -3.55 16.71
CA SER A 167 -9.71 -2.37 16.03
C SER A 167 -9.34 -1.06 16.73
N GLY A 168 -9.22 0.02 15.96
CA GLY A 168 -8.66 1.31 16.41
C GLY A 168 -7.12 1.36 16.43
N THR A 169 -6.40 0.25 16.22
CA THR A 169 -4.93 0.31 16.09
C THR A 169 -4.54 1.15 14.87
N ALA A 170 -3.73 2.18 15.07
CA ALA A 170 -3.13 2.96 13.98
C ALA A 170 -1.97 2.19 13.33
N VAL A 171 -2.00 2.08 12.00
CA VAL A 171 -1.00 1.36 11.20
C VAL A 171 -0.65 2.14 9.93
N LEU A 172 0.53 1.86 9.39
CA LEU A 172 0.92 2.26 8.04
C LEU A 172 0.70 1.07 7.08
N VAL A 173 -0.04 1.28 5.98
CA VAL A 173 -0.29 0.25 4.95
C VAL A 173 0.44 0.53 3.65
N ASN A 174 0.83 -0.51 2.90
CA ASN A 174 1.42 -0.35 1.57
C ASN A 174 0.36 0.02 0.50
N ASP A 175 0.82 0.19 -0.74
CA ASP A 175 0.00 0.41 -1.93
C ASP A 175 -0.96 -0.76 -2.25
N ARG A 176 -0.78 -1.94 -1.66
CA ARG A 176 -1.69 -3.09 -1.78
C ARG A 176 -2.67 -3.19 -0.61
N GLY A 177 -2.59 -2.25 0.34
CA GLY A 177 -3.42 -2.16 1.54
C GLY A 177 -3.03 -3.09 2.68
N GLU A 178 -1.87 -3.75 2.66
CA GLU A 178 -1.40 -4.62 3.76
C GLU A 178 -0.78 -3.78 4.90
N PRO A 179 -1.08 -4.04 6.19
CA PRO A 179 -0.38 -3.42 7.32
C PRO A 179 1.12 -3.75 7.33
N ARG A 180 1.98 -2.72 7.32
CA ARG A 180 3.45 -2.84 7.29
C ARG A 180 4.15 -2.29 8.52
N VAL A 181 3.53 -1.37 9.27
CA VAL A 181 4.08 -0.82 10.54
C VAL A 181 2.95 -0.59 11.54
N ARG A 182 3.18 -0.93 12.81
CA ARG A 182 2.26 -0.62 13.92
C ARG A 182 2.69 0.66 14.63
N CYS A 183 1.88 1.71 14.55
CA CYS A 183 2.29 3.06 14.98
C CYS A 183 2.37 3.24 16.50
N SER A 184 1.85 2.33 17.33
CA SER A 184 2.01 2.41 18.78
C SER A 184 3.37 1.92 19.29
N CYS A 185 4.14 1.18 18.47
CA CYS A 185 5.45 0.62 18.83
C CYS A 185 6.54 0.72 17.75
N GLY A 186 6.20 1.17 16.54
CA GLY A 186 7.14 1.28 15.42
C GLY A 186 7.52 -0.05 14.75
N ASN A 187 6.97 -1.16 15.23
CA ASN A 187 7.35 -2.50 14.79
C ASN A 187 6.96 -2.75 13.32
N PRO A 188 7.83 -3.39 12.51
CA PRO A 188 7.50 -3.81 11.17
C PRO A 188 6.56 -5.02 11.21
N LEU A 189 5.61 -5.04 10.28
CA LEU A 189 4.56 -6.05 10.16
C LEU A 189 4.68 -6.78 8.82
N LEU A 190 4.40 -8.08 8.86
CA LEU A 190 4.23 -8.93 7.67
C LEU A 190 2.88 -9.66 7.76
N ALA A 191 2.48 -10.29 6.65
CA ALA A 191 1.32 -11.19 6.63
C ALA A 191 1.43 -12.26 7.74
N PRO A 192 0.32 -12.66 8.38
CA PRO A 192 0.32 -13.71 9.39
C PRO A 192 0.61 -15.08 8.79
N VAL A 193 1.30 -15.95 9.53
CA VAL A 193 1.52 -17.35 9.12
C VAL A 193 0.44 -18.28 9.71
N PRO A 194 0.15 -19.44 9.09
CA PRO A 194 -0.75 -20.42 9.67
C PRO A 194 -0.26 -20.89 11.06
N LEU A 195 -1.15 -20.83 12.04
CA LEU A 195 -0.93 -21.44 13.36
C LEU A 195 -1.17 -22.94 13.25
N ARG A 196 -0.43 -23.74 14.02
CA ARG A 196 -0.52 -25.21 14.01
C ARG A 196 -0.79 -25.70 15.43
N GLY A 197 -1.70 -26.67 15.58
CA GLY A 197 -2.02 -27.22 16.89
C GLY A 197 -2.80 -26.26 17.82
N PRO A 198 -2.75 -26.46 19.15
CA PRO A 198 -3.52 -25.71 20.13
C PRO A 198 -2.91 -24.32 20.41
N VAL A 199 -3.58 -23.27 19.93
CA VAL A 199 -3.13 -21.88 20.06
C VAL A 199 -3.28 -21.36 21.49
N LYS A 200 -2.17 -21.08 22.16
CA LYS A 200 -2.11 -20.33 23.43
C LYS A 200 -2.25 -18.84 23.14
N ARG A 201 -3.25 -18.19 23.74
CA ARG A 201 -3.46 -16.74 23.60
C ARG A 201 -2.72 -16.02 24.70
N GLN A 202 -1.90 -15.04 24.33
CA GLN A 202 -1.11 -14.23 25.26
C GLN A 202 -1.67 -12.80 25.32
N GLY A 203 -1.60 -12.16 26.49
CA GLY A 203 -2.13 -10.81 26.71
C GLY A 203 -3.64 -10.75 27.01
N LYS A 204 -4.14 -9.54 27.29
CA LYS A 204 -5.53 -9.30 27.73
C LYS A 204 -6.46 -9.10 26.54
N ALA A 205 -7.44 -9.99 26.38
CA ALA A 205 -8.56 -9.79 25.46
C ALA A 205 -9.39 -8.56 25.86
N TRP A 206 -9.82 -7.78 24.87
CA TRP A 206 -10.84 -6.73 25.02
C TRP A 206 -12.25 -7.34 25.07
N SER A 207 -13.22 -6.63 25.64
CA SER A 207 -14.61 -7.11 25.79
C SER A 207 -15.29 -7.49 24.48
N ALA A 208 -14.94 -6.82 23.39
CA ALA A 208 -15.47 -7.11 22.05
C ALA A 208 -14.69 -8.19 21.27
N TYR A 209 -13.57 -8.72 21.82
CA TYR A 209 -12.74 -9.70 21.12
C TYR A 209 -13.49 -10.99 20.86
N LYS A 210 -13.57 -11.38 19.58
CA LYS A 210 -14.12 -12.66 19.14
C LYS A 210 -13.22 -13.25 18.08
N SER A 211 -12.63 -14.42 18.34
CA SER A 211 -11.73 -15.09 17.39
C SER A 211 -12.36 -15.32 16.00
N SER A 212 -13.68 -15.53 15.92
CA SER A 212 -14.47 -15.63 14.68
C SER A 212 -14.54 -14.36 13.84
N ASN A 213 -14.30 -13.20 14.45
CA ASN A 213 -14.43 -11.87 13.83
C ASN A 213 -13.08 -11.30 13.40
N VAL A 214 -11.98 -12.02 13.69
CA VAL A 214 -10.64 -11.63 13.31
C VAL A 214 -10.47 -11.82 11.80
N VAL A 215 -9.73 -10.92 11.15
CA VAL A 215 -9.47 -10.95 9.70
C VAL A 215 -7.98 -11.04 9.38
N VAL A 216 -7.67 -11.50 8.16
CA VAL A 216 -6.36 -11.32 7.52
C VAL A 216 -6.55 -10.35 6.36
N VAL A 217 -5.72 -9.31 6.29
CA VAL A 217 -5.71 -8.45 5.10
C VAL A 217 -4.89 -9.16 4.01
N SER A 218 -5.54 -9.38 2.87
CA SER A 218 -4.93 -9.93 1.65
C SER A 218 -4.54 -8.77 0.73
N PRO A 219 -3.39 -8.81 0.04
CA PRO A 219 -3.03 -7.75 -0.90
C PRO A 219 -4.09 -7.59 -1.99
N ALA A 220 -4.41 -6.33 -2.33
CA ALA A 220 -5.19 -6.03 -3.53
C ALA A 220 -4.52 -6.61 -4.80
N PRO A 221 -5.26 -6.89 -5.89
CA PRO A 221 -4.70 -7.39 -7.15
C PRO A 221 -4.00 -6.31 -7.97
N GLN A 222 -4.28 -5.03 -7.70
CA GLN A 222 -3.61 -3.86 -8.29
C GLN A 222 -3.25 -2.82 -7.21
N PRO A 223 -2.31 -1.89 -7.47
CA PRO A 223 -2.00 -0.81 -6.54
C PRO A 223 -3.23 0.08 -6.29
N VAL A 224 -3.53 0.32 -5.01
CA VAL A 224 -4.66 1.10 -4.53
C VAL A 224 -4.29 2.57 -4.58
N ALA A 225 -4.75 3.30 -5.60
CA ALA A 225 -4.50 4.74 -5.70
C ALA A 225 -5.17 5.55 -4.57
N ARG A 226 -6.32 5.09 -4.08
CA ARG A 226 -7.11 5.75 -3.02
C ARG A 226 -7.80 4.73 -2.13
N PHE A 227 -7.63 4.85 -0.82
CA PHE A 227 -8.36 4.07 0.18
C PHE A 227 -9.68 4.76 0.53
N VAL A 228 -10.80 4.05 0.42
CA VAL A 228 -12.11 4.51 0.90
C VAL A 228 -12.21 4.19 2.39
N MET A 229 -12.17 5.23 3.21
CA MET A 229 -12.08 5.18 4.67
C MET A 229 -13.35 5.72 5.32
N TYR A 230 -13.63 5.23 6.53
CA TYR A 230 -14.73 5.72 7.38
C TYR A 230 -14.21 6.55 8.54
N ASP A 231 -14.86 7.68 8.77
CA ASP A 231 -14.59 8.59 9.88
C ASP A 231 -15.62 8.35 10.99
N PRO A 232 -15.22 7.79 12.16
CA PRO A 232 -16.14 7.50 13.24
C PRO A 232 -16.57 8.73 14.05
N GLU A 233 -15.91 9.88 13.88
CA GLU A 233 -16.22 11.11 14.61
C GLU A 233 -17.26 11.95 13.87
N THR A 234 -17.26 11.88 12.53
CA THR A 234 -18.24 12.56 11.66
C THR A 234 -19.26 11.63 11.01
N GLU A 235 -19.22 10.33 11.32
CA GLU A 235 -19.98 9.24 10.69
C GLU A 235 -19.92 9.24 9.15
N GLY A 236 -18.83 9.81 8.62
CA GLY A 236 -18.66 10.13 7.21
C GLY A 236 -17.73 9.17 6.47
N TRP A 237 -17.74 9.28 5.14
CA TRP A 237 -16.82 8.55 4.28
C TRP A 237 -15.89 9.51 3.54
N PHE A 238 -14.63 9.15 3.42
CA PHE A 238 -13.63 9.92 2.67
C PHE A 238 -12.66 9.01 1.92
N THR A 239 -12.03 9.54 0.87
CA THR A 239 -10.88 8.89 0.23
C THR A 239 -9.57 9.52 0.71
N ARG A 240 -8.61 8.68 1.12
CA ARG A 240 -7.21 9.08 1.29
C ARG A 240 -6.39 8.59 0.10
N THR A 241 -5.61 9.47 -0.51
CA THR A 241 -4.68 9.09 -1.59
C THR A 241 -3.53 8.28 -0.98
N ALA A 242 -3.09 7.21 -1.64
CA ALA A 242 -2.02 6.38 -1.10
C ALA A 242 -0.72 7.18 -0.89
N GLY A 243 -0.01 6.89 0.20
CA GLY A 243 1.19 7.60 0.63
C GLY A 243 0.95 9.00 1.20
N THR A 244 -0.29 9.50 1.28
CA THR A 244 -0.58 10.83 1.85
C THR A 244 -1.01 10.76 3.32
N THR A 245 -0.73 11.83 4.05
CA THR A 245 -0.96 11.97 5.51
C THR A 245 -2.26 12.69 5.86
N GLY A 246 -3.24 12.71 4.95
CA GLY A 246 -4.58 13.26 5.17
C GLY A 246 -4.86 14.61 4.49
N GLY A 247 -3.88 15.50 4.31
CA GLY A 247 -4.10 16.86 3.77
C GLY A 247 -4.66 16.96 2.33
N SER A 248 -4.89 15.82 1.66
CA SER A 248 -5.55 15.73 0.34
C SER A 248 -6.83 14.89 0.37
N ASP A 249 -7.39 14.59 1.54
CA ASP A 249 -8.59 13.77 1.68
C ASP A 249 -9.81 14.46 1.05
N ARG A 250 -10.73 13.65 0.54
CA ARG A 250 -11.97 14.11 -0.11
C ARG A 250 -13.14 13.33 0.46
N ARG A 251 -14.27 13.99 0.75
CA ARG A 251 -15.52 13.27 1.07
C ARG A 251 -15.91 12.37 -0.08
N THR A 252 -16.49 11.22 0.25
CA THR A 252 -17.02 10.24 -0.72
C THR A 252 -18.27 9.57 -0.15
N THR A 253 -18.80 8.57 -0.84
CA THR A 253 -19.80 7.63 -0.32
C THR A 253 -19.19 6.22 -0.29
N PRO A 254 -19.73 5.26 0.49
CA PRO A 254 -19.18 3.90 0.53
C PRO A 254 -19.36 3.11 -0.78
N ARG A 255 -20.03 3.66 -1.80
CA ARG A 255 -20.42 2.93 -3.00
C ARG A 255 -19.45 3.17 -4.16
N THR A 256 -18.64 2.14 -4.41
CA THR A 256 -17.83 1.88 -5.62
C THR A 256 -16.46 2.61 -5.71
N PRO A 257 -15.36 1.88 -5.93
CA PRO A 257 -14.09 2.47 -6.35
C PRO A 257 -14.20 3.09 -7.77
N PRO A 258 -13.62 4.27 -8.03
CA PRO A 258 -13.50 4.78 -9.39
C PRO A 258 -12.44 3.94 -10.15
N GLY A 259 -12.92 2.96 -10.92
CA GLY A 259 -12.05 2.00 -11.63
C GLY A 259 -12.70 1.28 -12.82
N ALA A 260 -14.04 1.15 -12.86
CA ALA A 260 -14.76 0.80 -14.07
C ALA A 260 -15.11 2.08 -14.84
N SER A 261 -14.33 2.40 -15.87
CA SER A 261 -14.71 3.42 -16.85
C SER A 261 -16.02 2.98 -17.54
N PRO A 262 -16.99 3.88 -17.82
CA PRO A 262 -18.14 3.54 -18.62
C PRO A 262 -17.69 3.38 -20.09
N SER A 263 -17.20 2.19 -20.44
CA SER A 263 -16.99 1.80 -21.83
C SER A 263 -18.33 1.82 -22.55
N ASN A 264 -18.54 2.88 -23.35
CA ASN A 264 -19.57 3.09 -24.36
C ASN A 264 -20.66 2.00 -24.42
N ALA A 265 -21.72 2.16 -23.62
CA ALA A 265 -23.00 1.54 -23.93
C ALA A 265 -23.53 2.20 -25.20
N SER A 266 -23.16 1.62 -26.34
CA SER A 266 -23.66 1.97 -27.66
C SER A 266 -25.20 1.96 -27.62
N THR A 267 -25.83 3.07 -28.00
CA THR A 267 -27.28 3.15 -28.16
C THR A 267 -27.73 2.28 -29.32
N ALA A 268 -28.01 1.01 -29.02
CA ALA A 268 -28.86 0.19 -29.87
C ALA A 268 -30.31 0.72 -29.77
N PRO A 269 -31.04 0.85 -30.89
CA PRO A 269 -32.29 1.60 -30.92
C PRO A 269 -33.45 0.82 -30.27
N SER A 270 -34.37 1.56 -29.64
CA SER A 270 -35.66 1.01 -29.23
C SER A 270 -36.45 0.53 -30.45
N SER A 271 -36.99 -0.68 -30.38
CA SER A 271 -37.85 -1.24 -31.42
C SER A 271 -39.15 -0.45 -31.52
N GLY A 272 -39.31 0.35 -32.58
CA GLY A 272 -40.55 1.07 -32.87
C GLY A 272 -41.57 0.16 -33.55
N THR A 273 -42.75 0.03 -32.97
CA THR A 273 -43.94 -0.51 -33.64
C THR A 273 -44.45 0.54 -34.64
N PRO A 274 -44.81 0.18 -35.88
CA PRO A 274 -45.17 1.15 -36.90
C PRO A 274 -46.64 1.56 -36.80
N GLU A 275 -46.92 2.87 -36.73
CA GLU A 275 -48.20 3.43 -37.18
C GLU A 275 -47.98 4.29 -38.42
N SER A 276 -48.75 3.99 -39.46
CA SER A 276 -48.71 4.71 -40.73
C SER A 276 -49.45 6.04 -40.61
N SER A 277 -48.86 7.10 -41.16
CA SER A 277 -49.63 8.20 -41.74
C SER A 277 -48.87 8.78 -42.93
N SER A 278 -49.58 8.92 -44.04
CA SER A 278 -49.02 9.21 -45.36
C SER A 278 -49.37 10.63 -45.78
N SER A 279 -48.38 11.39 -46.24
CA SER A 279 -48.62 12.57 -47.09
C SER A 279 -47.41 12.84 -47.98
N SER A 280 -47.71 12.93 -49.28
CA SER A 280 -46.79 12.94 -50.43
C SER A 280 -46.07 14.29 -50.66
N PRO A 281 -45.08 14.36 -51.59
CA PRO A 281 -44.12 15.46 -51.67
C PRO A 281 -44.49 16.55 -52.69
N SER A 282 -43.78 17.67 -52.62
CA SER A 282 -43.54 18.56 -53.77
C SER A 282 -42.05 18.86 -53.90
N SER A 283 -41.57 18.94 -55.14
CA SER A 283 -40.19 19.21 -55.52
C SER A 283 -40.10 20.52 -56.28
N GLU A 284 -39.02 21.27 -56.07
CA GLU A 284 -38.34 22.14 -57.05
C GLU A 284 -37.12 22.77 -56.33
N ALA A 285 -35.97 23.09 -56.91
CA ALA A 285 -35.19 22.63 -58.05
C ALA A 285 -34.06 23.68 -58.20
N SER A 286 -32.78 23.25 -58.16
CA SER A 286 -31.66 23.83 -58.93
C SER A 286 -31.18 25.28 -58.58
N GLN A 287 -29.90 25.69 -58.68
CA GLN A 287 -28.70 25.20 -59.38
C GLN A 287 -27.39 25.44 -58.58
N PRO A 288 -26.22 24.91 -59.02
CA PRO A 288 -24.88 25.15 -58.47
C PRO A 288 -24.03 26.08 -59.38
N PRO A 289 -22.68 25.99 -59.42
CA PRO A 289 -21.70 26.56 -58.49
C PRO A 289 -20.77 27.62 -59.15
N SER A 290 -19.90 28.28 -58.38
CA SER A 290 -18.70 28.96 -58.92
C SER A 290 -17.44 28.63 -58.13
N SER A 291 -16.41 28.22 -58.85
CA SER A 291 -15.02 28.06 -58.39
C SER A 291 -14.31 29.40 -58.37
N GLU A 292 -13.33 29.59 -57.47
CA GLU A 292 -12.05 30.20 -57.87
C GLU A 292 -10.90 29.92 -56.87
N ALA A 293 -9.79 29.45 -57.46
CA ALA A 293 -8.40 29.39 -57.00
C ALA A 293 -7.57 29.49 -58.31
N PRO A 294 -6.28 29.92 -58.35
CA PRO A 294 -5.25 29.72 -57.32
C PRO A 294 -4.24 30.89 -57.16
N GLY A 295 -3.11 30.64 -56.48
CA GLY A 295 -1.93 31.51 -56.40
C GLY A 295 -1.05 31.14 -55.19
N GLU A 296 -0.11 30.20 -55.33
CA GLU A 296 1.34 30.46 -55.48
C GLU A 296 1.97 31.19 -54.28
N SER A 297 2.74 30.51 -53.41
CA SER A 297 4.10 29.96 -53.62
C SER A 297 5.20 31.01 -53.45
N SER A 298 5.94 30.93 -52.34
CA SER A 298 7.37 31.24 -52.26
C SER A 298 7.99 30.63 -50.99
N ALA A 299 9.23 30.15 -51.11
CA ALA A 299 9.94 29.33 -50.12
C ALA A 299 11.08 30.12 -49.43
N PRO A 300 11.88 29.55 -48.50
CA PRO A 300 12.75 30.28 -47.56
C PRO A 300 14.17 30.57 -48.13
N PRO A 301 15.12 31.15 -47.35
CA PRO A 301 16.07 30.27 -46.63
C PRO A 301 16.76 30.79 -45.32
N SER A 302 17.21 29.82 -44.51
CA SER A 302 18.52 29.66 -43.81
C SER A 302 19.13 30.58 -42.73
N ASN A 303 19.67 29.88 -41.70
CA ASN A 303 20.86 30.15 -40.86
C ASN A 303 20.83 31.38 -39.92
N ALA A 304 21.56 31.50 -38.79
CA ALA A 304 22.67 30.77 -38.13
C ALA A 304 22.59 31.02 -36.60
N GLU A 305 23.27 30.37 -35.64
CA GLU A 305 24.04 29.11 -35.52
C GLU A 305 24.30 28.85 -33.99
N SER A 306 24.89 27.72 -33.58
CA SER A 306 25.18 27.38 -32.16
C SER A 306 26.68 27.35 -31.85
N PRO A 307 27.10 27.67 -30.60
CA PRO A 307 28.28 27.05 -30.01
C PRO A 307 27.99 26.32 -28.68
N ALA A 308 28.98 25.54 -28.22
CA ALA A 308 28.89 24.53 -27.16
C ALA A 308 29.53 25.01 -25.81
N PRO A 309 29.57 24.20 -24.73
CA PRO A 309 29.79 24.69 -23.36
C PRO A 309 31.26 24.81 -22.90
N GLU A 310 31.48 25.59 -21.83
CA GLU A 310 32.77 25.78 -21.14
C GLU A 310 33.24 24.58 -20.29
N PRO A 311 34.56 24.37 -20.13
CA PRO A 311 35.16 23.41 -19.20
C PRO A 311 35.44 24.00 -17.80
N PRO A 312 35.55 23.17 -16.75
CA PRO A 312 35.82 23.61 -15.37
C PRO A 312 37.30 23.95 -15.11
N ALA A 313 37.54 24.89 -14.19
CA ALA A 313 38.88 25.35 -13.80
C ALA A 313 39.52 24.50 -12.68
N SER A 314 40.85 24.35 -12.76
CA SER A 314 41.67 23.54 -11.84
C SER A 314 42.02 24.23 -10.52
N GLN A 315 42.23 23.45 -9.46
CA GLN A 315 42.89 23.89 -8.22
C GLN A 315 44.41 24.09 -8.43
N PRO A 316 45.06 25.00 -7.69
CA PRO A 316 46.48 24.92 -7.39
C PRO A 316 46.74 24.14 -6.09
N ALA A 317 47.89 23.47 -6.01
CA ALA A 317 48.40 22.85 -4.80
C ALA A 317 49.61 23.63 -4.26
N SER A 318 49.66 23.86 -2.95
CA SER A 318 50.84 24.14 -2.12
C SER A 318 50.45 23.93 -0.65
#